data_AF-A0A382YUB3-F1
#
_entry.id   AF-A0A382YUB3-F1
#
_cell.length_a   1.000
_cell.length_b   1.000
_cell.length_c   1.000
_cell.angle_alpha   90.00
_cell.angle_beta   90.00
_cell.angle_gamma   90.00
#
_symmetry.space_group_name_H-M   'P 1'
#
loop_
_entity.id
_entity.type
_entity.pdbx_description
1 polymer ?
#
loop_
_entity_poly.entity_id
_entity_poly.type
_entity_poly.pdbx_seq_one_letter_code
_entity_poly.pdbx_strand_id
1 'polypeptide(L)'
;MKIARLITAILVSIFLFNTTYVLSDNNNDFSKNRVEQARSIFKQIEKGNWSLALKKSKKINNKVLNDLIYWLYLNKKKNNANFYDYQNFITQNTNFPNKSYLQYLSEHKINTESISPKEILNHFKKNEPVSSFGKLRLGEALIASGETERGKKLIKENFIIANLTGFELSHFIKNYSEIIKLKDLIRRAEWLAWENKSGQLRSLMPYLTRDYKALY
;
A
#
# COMPACT_ATOMS: atom_id res chain seq x y z
N MET A 1 -0.10 -19.26 -15.44
CA MET A 1 -1.34 -19.29 -16.27
C MET A 1 -2.66 -19.34 -15.48
N LYS A 2 -2.71 -19.81 -14.22
CA LYS A 2 -3.96 -19.91 -13.45
C LYS A 2 -4.39 -18.60 -12.72
N ILE A 3 -3.46 -17.70 -12.40
CA ILE A 3 -3.75 -16.43 -11.68
C ILE A 3 -4.46 -15.39 -12.57
N ALA A 4 -4.11 -15.35 -13.86
CA ALA A 4 -4.75 -14.42 -14.82
C ALA A 4 -6.24 -14.71 -15.04
N ARG A 5 -6.66 -15.97 -14.91
CA ARG A 5 -8.08 -16.40 -15.00
C ARG A 5 -8.88 -16.05 -13.74
N LEU A 6 -8.22 -15.99 -12.57
CA LEU A 6 -8.86 -15.61 -11.31
C LEU A 6 -9.12 -14.09 -11.25
N ILE A 7 -8.17 -13.28 -11.74
CA ILE A 7 -8.31 -11.82 -11.82
C ILE A 7 -9.42 -11.43 -12.81
N THR A 8 -9.56 -12.15 -13.94
CA THR A 8 -10.66 -11.93 -14.89
C THR A 8 -12.02 -12.33 -14.31
N ALA A 9 -12.11 -13.44 -13.57
CA ALA A 9 -13.36 -13.86 -12.93
C ALA A 9 -13.84 -12.89 -11.82
N ILE A 10 -12.91 -12.35 -11.02
CA ILE A 10 -13.22 -11.36 -9.96
C ILE A 10 -13.62 -10.00 -10.57
N LEU A 11 -12.98 -9.59 -11.68
CA LEU A 11 -13.37 -8.38 -12.40
C LEU A 11 -14.76 -8.52 -13.02
N VAL A 12 -15.11 -9.70 -13.56
CA VAL A 12 -16.45 -9.96 -14.14
C VAL A 12 -17.53 -10.02 -13.05
N SER A 13 -17.27 -10.63 -11.89
CA SER A 13 -18.27 -10.70 -10.81
C SER A 13 -18.52 -9.35 -10.12
N ILE A 14 -17.50 -8.51 -9.95
CA ILE A 14 -17.64 -7.14 -9.44
C ILE A 14 -18.33 -6.23 -10.47
N PHE A 15 -18.10 -6.47 -11.76
CA PHE A 15 -18.83 -5.79 -12.84
C PHE A 15 -20.31 -6.18 -12.82
N LEU A 16 -20.63 -7.46 -12.64
CA LEU A 16 -22.01 -7.95 -12.58
C LEU A 16 -22.75 -7.52 -11.30
N PHE A 17 -22.12 -7.50 -10.13
CA PHE A 17 -22.75 -7.02 -8.89
C PHE A 17 -23.02 -5.52 -8.88
N ASN A 18 -22.22 -4.71 -9.60
CA ASN A 18 -22.52 -3.29 -9.79
C ASN A 18 -23.55 -3.04 -10.90
N THR A 19 -23.76 -3.96 -11.85
CA THR A 19 -24.76 -3.76 -12.90
C THR A 19 -26.19 -3.77 -12.35
N THR A 20 -26.51 -4.51 -11.29
CA THR A 20 -27.89 -4.48 -10.74
C THR A 20 -28.25 -3.13 -10.11
N TYR A 21 -27.26 -2.34 -9.66
CA TYR A 21 -27.48 -0.96 -9.20
C TYR A 21 -27.34 0.09 -10.32
N VAL A 22 -26.49 -0.17 -11.32
CA VAL A 22 -26.22 0.77 -12.42
C VAL A 22 -27.27 0.69 -13.55
N LEU A 23 -28.06 -0.37 -13.62
CA LEU A 23 -29.10 -0.53 -14.65
C LEU A 23 -30.37 0.30 -14.42
N SER A 24 -30.47 1.06 -13.31
CA SER A 24 -31.61 1.97 -13.10
C SER A 24 -31.36 3.41 -13.60
N ASP A 25 -30.15 3.72 -14.08
CA ASP A 25 -29.81 5.05 -14.58
C ASP A 25 -29.71 5.01 -16.12
N ASN A 26 -30.78 5.46 -16.79
CA ASN A 26 -30.98 5.47 -18.24
C ASN A 26 -30.03 6.44 -19.01
N ASN A 27 -28.79 6.66 -18.53
CA ASN A 27 -27.82 7.59 -19.11
C ASN A 27 -26.52 6.93 -19.61
N ASN A 28 -26.41 5.61 -19.59
CA ASN A 28 -25.22 4.90 -20.11
C ASN A 28 -25.30 4.70 -21.62
N ASP A 29 -25.06 5.78 -22.38
CA ASP A 29 -24.76 5.68 -23.81
C ASP A 29 -23.41 4.95 -24.00
N PHE A 30 -23.47 3.66 -24.32
CA PHE A 30 -22.35 2.82 -24.76
C PHE A 30 -22.06 3.04 -26.25
N SER A 31 -21.84 4.29 -26.66
CA SER A 31 -21.48 4.57 -28.04
C SER A 31 -20.17 3.86 -28.41
N LYS A 32 -20.11 3.32 -29.64
CA LYS A 32 -18.96 2.59 -30.19
C LYS A 32 -17.63 3.34 -29.95
N ASN A 33 -17.65 4.67 -30.06
CA ASN A 33 -16.51 5.54 -29.79
C ASN A 33 -16.01 5.43 -28.33
N ARG A 34 -16.88 5.41 -27.32
CA ARG A 34 -16.48 5.27 -25.90
C ARG A 34 -15.82 3.92 -25.64
N VAL A 35 -16.32 2.85 -26.27
CA VAL A 35 -15.72 1.51 -26.19
C VAL A 35 -14.34 1.50 -26.82
N GLU A 36 -14.15 2.12 -27.99
CA GLU A 36 -12.85 2.23 -28.66
C GLU A 36 -11.85 3.07 -27.85
N GLN A 37 -12.30 4.16 -27.22
CA GLN A 37 -11.47 4.98 -26.32
C GLN A 37 -11.02 4.18 -25.09
N ALA A 38 -11.93 3.44 -24.44
CA ALA A 38 -11.59 2.56 -23.34
C ALA A 38 -10.58 1.50 -23.76
N ARG A 39 -10.80 0.81 -24.90
CA ARG A 39 -9.85 -0.16 -25.45
C ARG A 39 -8.47 0.45 -25.70
N SER A 40 -8.43 1.69 -26.21
CA SER A 40 -7.18 2.42 -26.44
C SER A 40 -6.40 2.67 -25.13
N ILE A 41 -7.10 2.93 -24.02
CA ILE A 41 -6.49 3.11 -22.69
C ILE A 41 -5.96 1.78 -22.16
N PHE A 42 -6.77 0.72 -22.18
CA PHE A 42 -6.35 -0.60 -21.70
C PHE A 42 -5.15 -1.13 -22.49
N LYS A 43 -5.08 -0.89 -23.80
CA LYS A 43 -3.90 -1.19 -24.61
C LYS A 43 -2.63 -0.48 -24.13
N GLN A 44 -2.74 0.72 -23.55
CA GLN A 44 -1.58 1.39 -22.92
C GLN A 44 -1.22 0.75 -21.58
N ILE A 45 -2.21 0.34 -20.78
CA ILE A 45 -2.00 -0.34 -19.50
C ILE A 45 -1.27 -1.67 -19.71
N GLU A 46 -1.71 -2.46 -20.70
CA GLU A 46 -1.07 -3.72 -21.10
C GLU A 46 0.39 -3.52 -21.51
N LYS A 47 0.68 -2.41 -22.21
CA LYS A 47 2.05 -2.01 -22.58
C LYS A 47 2.86 -1.44 -21.41
N GLY A 48 2.26 -1.26 -20.23
CA GLY A 48 2.89 -0.62 -19.08
C GLY A 48 2.99 0.92 -19.17
N ASN A 49 2.38 1.54 -20.17
CA ASN A 49 2.39 2.99 -20.42
C ASN A 49 1.37 3.72 -19.52
N TRP A 50 1.55 3.62 -18.20
CA TRP A 50 0.61 4.15 -17.20
C TRP A 50 0.41 5.67 -17.28
N SER A 51 1.48 6.43 -17.53
CA SER A 51 1.38 7.89 -17.69
C SER A 51 0.42 8.27 -18.82
N LEU A 52 0.53 7.59 -19.98
CA LEU A 52 -0.37 7.82 -21.11
C LEU A 52 -1.78 7.31 -20.85
N ALA A 53 -1.93 6.15 -20.18
CA ALA A 53 -3.22 5.61 -19.81
C ALA A 53 -4.00 6.57 -18.90
N LEU A 54 -3.35 7.09 -17.84
CA LEU A 54 -3.92 8.07 -16.91
C LEU A 54 -4.24 9.40 -17.61
N LYS A 55 -3.35 9.88 -18.50
CA LYS A 55 -3.61 11.09 -19.27
C LYS A 55 -4.82 10.93 -20.19
N LYS A 56 -4.96 9.77 -20.84
CA LYS A 56 -6.12 9.47 -21.70
C LYS A 56 -7.40 9.30 -20.90
N SER A 57 -7.37 8.61 -19.75
CA SER A 57 -8.58 8.40 -18.92
C SER A 57 -9.17 9.72 -18.43
N LYS A 58 -8.33 10.68 -18.02
CA LYS A 58 -8.76 12.02 -17.57
C LYS A 58 -9.45 12.84 -18.66
N LYS A 59 -9.18 12.58 -19.94
CA LYS A 59 -9.81 13.28 -21.06
C LYS A 59 -11.20 12.75 -21.39
N ILE A 60 -11.52 11.53 -20.94
CA ILE A 60 -12.84 10.97 -21.13
C ILE A 60 -13.74 11.54 -20.03
N ASN A 61 -14.85 12.17 -20.40
CA ASN A 61 -15.85 12.66 -19.47
C ASN A 61 -16.68 11.48 -18.89
N ASN A 62 -16.01 10.52 -18.26
CA ASN A 62 -16.61 9.35 -17.62
C ASN A 62 -15.87 9.08 -16.30
N LYS A 63 -16.51 9.45 -15.19
CA LYS A 63 -15.95 9.31 -13.84
C LYS A 63 -15.62 7.86 -13.51
N VAL A 64 -16.53 6.94 -13.78
CA VAL A 64 -16.37 5.50 -13.46
C VAL A 64 -15.14 4.92 -14.15
N LEU A 65 -14.96 5.19 -15.45
CA LEU A 65 -13.78 4.73 -16.17
C LEU A 65 -12.50 5.37 -15.61
N ASN A 66 -12.50 6.67 -15.32
CA ASN A 66 -11.34 7.34 -14.77
C ASN A 66 -10.93 6.74 -13.41
N ASP A 67 -11.89 6.57 -12.50
CA ASP A 67 -11.66 5.98 -11.19
C ASP A 67 -11.19 4.52 -11.29
N LEU A 68 -11.75 3.74 -12.22
CA LEU A 68 -11.28 2.37 -12.48
C LEU A 68 -9.81 2.34 -12.92
N ILE A 69 -9.44 3.18 -13.89
CA ILE A 69 -8.06 3.23 -14.39
C ILE A 69 -7.10 3.69 -13.28
N TYR A 70 -7.51 4.65 -12.46
CA TYR A 70 -6.69 5.12 -11.36
C TYR A 70 -6.59 4.08 -10.23
N TRP A 71 -7.68 3.40 -9.89
CA TRP A 71 -7.67 2.27 -8.96
C TRP A 71 -6.71 1.16 -9.40
N LEU A 72 -6.72 0.81 -10.69
CA LEU A 72 -5.77 -0.17 -11.26
C LEU A 72 -4.31 0.32 -11.12
N TYR A 73 -4.07 1.62 -11.31
CA TYR A 73 -2.76 2.22 -11.13
C TYR A 73 -2.29 2.17 -9.66
N LEU A 74 -3.17 2.47 -8.70
CA LEU A 74 -2.85 2.41 -7.27
C LEU A 74 -2.58 0.97 -6.80
N ASN A 75 -3.30 -0.03 -7.34
CA ASN A 75 -3.06 -1.44 -7.04
C ASN A 75 -1.79 -2.02 -7.70
N LYS A 76 -1.17 -1.30 -8.64
CA LYS A 76 0.05 -1.77 -9.30
C LYS A 76 1.21 -1.76 -8.32
N LYS A 77 1.88 -2.91 -8.15
CA LYS A 77 3.04 -3.08 -7.24
C LYS A 77 4.09 -1.96 -7.30
N LYS A 78 4.42 -1.47 -8.50
CA LYS A 78 5.35 -0.34 -8.70
C LYS A 78 4.61 0.85 -9.32
N ASN A 79 4.23 1.80 -8.49
CA ASN A 79 3.63 3.07 -8.90
C ASN A 79 4.28 4.25 -8.15
N ASN A 80 4.14 5.43 -8.74
CA ASN A 80 4.70 6.68 -8.22
C ASN A 80 3.67 7.51 -7.44
N ALA A 81 2.51 6.91 -7.09
CA ALA A 81 1.54 7.59 -6.26
C ALA A 81 2.09 7.78 -4.84
N ASN A 82 1.87 8.96 -4.27
CA ASN A 82 2.27 9.34 -2.92
C ASN A 82 1.15 9.03 -1.90
N PHE A 83 1.38 9.27 -0.62
CA PHE A 83 0.39 9.03 0.43
C PHE A 83 -0.97 9.72 0.15
N TYR A 84 -0.95 11.00 -0.22
CA TYR A 84 -2.15 11.79 -0.47
C TYR A 84 -2.95 11.30 -1.68
N ASP A 85 -2.29 10.79 -2.71
CA ASP A 85 -2.94 10.18 -3.88
C ASP A 85 -3.88 9.03 -3.47
N TYR A 86 -3.41 8.16 -2.55
CA TYR A 86 -4.24 7.08 -2.01
C TYR A 86 -5.34 7.64 -1.10
N GLN A 87 -5.02 8.57 -0.20
CA GLN A 87 -6.02 9.13 0.73
C GLN A 87 -7.17 9.82 -0.02
N ASN A 88 -6.85 10.61 -1.03
CA ASN A 88 -7.83 11.28 -1.87
C ASN A 88 -8.72 10.27 -2.58
N PHE A 89 -8.13 9.24 -3.19
CA PHE A 89 -8.91 8.20 -3.87
C PHE A 89 -9.83 7.45 -2.90
N ILE A 90 -9.31 7.00 -1.76
CA ILE A 90 -10.06 6.23 -0.75
C ILE A 90 -11.23 7.05 -0.20
N THR A 91 -11.05 8.36 0.00
CA THR A 91 -12.09 9.27 0.52
C THR A 91 -13.18 9.54 -0.51
N GLN A 92 -12.80 9.73 -1.78
CA GLN A 92 -13.74 10.04 -2.86
C GLN A 92 -14.50 8.82 -3.40
N ASN A 93 -13.97 7.61 -3.16
CA ASN A 93 -14.46 6.37 -3.76
C ASN A 93 -14.69 5.29 -2.69
N THR A 94 -15.56 5.58 -1.73
CA THR A 94 -15.80 4.73 -0.54
C THR A 94 -16.26 3.31 -0.84
N ASN A 95 -16.96 3.10 -1.97
CA ASN A 95 -17.54 1.81 -2.36
C ASN A 95 -16.64 0.99 -3.32
N PHE A 96 -15.43 1.48 -3.63
CA PHE A 96 -14.53 0.73 -4.51
C PHE A 96 -13.94 -0.51 -3.82
N PRO A 97 -13.71 -1.60 -4.57
CA PRO A 97 -13.20 -2.85 -4.01
C PRO A 97 -11.81 -2.69 -3.39
N ASN A 98 -11.50 -3.56 -2.43
CA ASN A 98 -10.18 -3.68 -1.78
C ASN A 98 -9.69 -2.38 -1.10
N LYS A 99 -10.60 -1.59 -0.51
CA LYS A 99 -10.26 -0.38 0.26
C LYS A 99 -9.16 -0.64 1.30
N SER A 100 -9.26 -1.73 2.06
CA SER A 100 -8.26 -2.10 3.08
C SER A 100 -6.87 -2.36 2.49
N TYR A 101 -6.79 -2.89 1.27
CA TYR A 101 -5.52 -3.08 0.60
C TYR A 101 -4.93 -1.75 0.11
N LEU A 102 -5.76 -0.83 -0.39
CA LEU A 102 -5.32 0.52 -0.70
C LEU A 102 -4.85 1.28 0.54
N GLN A 103 -5.51 1.09 1.69
CA GLN A 103 -5.05 1.62 2.98
C GLN A 103 -3.67 1.04 3.33
N TYR A 104 -3.50 -0.29 3.25
CA TYR A 104 -2.23 -0.96 3.48
C TYR A 104 -1.11 -0.39 2.57
N LEU A 105 -1.39 -0.20 1.28
CA LEU A 105 -0.42 0.38 0.34
C LEU A 105 -0.13 1.85 0.68
N SER A 106 -1.14 2.62 1.08
CA SER A 106 -0.99 4.02 1.45
C SER A 106 -0.07 4.20 2.66
N GLU A 107 -0.15 3.31 3.64
CA GLU A 107 0.71 3.37 4.83
C GLU A 107 2.18 3.19 4.46
N HIS A 108 2.50 2.34 3.48
CA HIS A 108 3.85 2.19 2.93
C HIS A 108 4.32 3.39 2.08
N LYS A 109 3.44 4.37 1.85
CA LYS A 109 3.80 5.67 1.22
C LYS A 109 4.02 6.78 2.24
N ILE A 110 3.83 6.52 3.54
CA ILE A 110 4.12 7.51 4.57
C ILE A 110 5.63 7.71 4.66
N ASN A 111 6.07 8.93 4.35
CA ASN A 111 7.43 9.40 4.55
C ASN A 111 7.41 10.57 5.53
N THR A 112 8.05 10.39 6.69
CA THR A 112 8.15 11.35 7.79
C THR A 112 8.94 12.61 7.44
N GLU A 113 9.72 12.60 6.36
CA GLU A 113 10.39 13.80 5.84
C GLU A 113 9.42 14.75 5.12
N SER A 114 8.34 14.18 4.54
CA SER A 114 7.38 14.93 3.72
C SER A 114 6.03 15.14 4.39
N ILE A 115 5.71 14.33 5.41
CA ILE A 115 4.43 14.36 6.11
C ILE A 115 4.72 14.63 7.58
N SER A 116 4.11 15.68 8.14
CA SER A 116 4.39 16.07 9.52
C SER A 116 3.85 15.03 10.52
N PRO A 117 4.47 14.90 11.71
CA PRO A 117 3.95 14.05 12.78
C PRO A 117 2.48 14.32 13.11
N LYS A 118 2.08 15.61 13.13
CA LYS A 118 0.70 16.03 13.37
C LYS A 118 -0.27 15.49 12.32
N GLU A 119 0.10 15.52 11.04
CA GLU A 119 -0.72 14.96 9.96
C GLU A 119 -0.85 13.44 10.08
N ILE A 120 0.25 12.73 10.36
CA ILE A 120 0.23 11.27 10.58
C ILE A 120 -0.70 10.91 11.73
N LEU A 121 -0.61 11.62 12.86
CA LEU A 121 -1.49 11.41 14.01
C LEU A 121 -2.96 11.69 13.66
N ASN A 122 -3.23 12.80 12.98
CA ASN A 122 -4.60 13.15 12.57
C ASN A 122 -5.19 12.14 11.59
N HIS A 123 -4.37 11.57 10.69
CA HIS A 123 -4.78 10.50 9.80
C HIS A 123 -5.15 9.24 10.60
N PHE A 124 -4.25 8.78 11.50
CA PHE A 124 -4.46 7.54 12.25
C PHE A 124 -5.50 7.65 13.37
N LYS A 125 -5.89 8.87 13.78
CA LYS A 125 -7.08 9.09 14.63
C LYS A 125 -8.39 8.71 13.93
N LYS A 126 -8.45 8.84 12.61
CA LYS A 126 -9.66 8.58 11.81
C LYS A 126 -9.66 7.19 11.19
N ASN A 127 -8.47 6.64 10.93
CA ASN A 127 -8.28 5.33 10.29
C ASN A 127 -7.21 4.58 11.08
N GLU A 128 -7.56 3.52 11.80
CA GLU A 128 -6.53 2.75 12.48
C GLU A 128 -5.53 2.14 11.49
N PRO A 129 -4.22 2.08 11.82
CA PRO A 129 -3.24 1.48 10.92
C PRO A 129 -3.56 0.01 10.64
N VAL A 130 -3.69 -0.35 9.37
CA VAL A 130 -3.97 -1.72 8.91
C VAL A 130 -2.70 -2.54 8.68
N SER A 131 -1.53 -1.89 8.61
CA SER A 131 -0.23 -2.56 8.46
C SER A 131 0.67 -2.31 9.67
N SER A 132 1.54 -3.27 9.96
CA SER A 132 2.59 -3.09 10.96
C SER A 132 3.54 -1.94 10.59
N PHE A 133 3.73 -1.64 9.30
CA PHE A 133 4.48 -0.47 8.87
C PHE A 133 3.78 0.85 9.24
N GLY A 134 2.46 0.94 9.04
CA GLY A 134 1.67 2.07 9.51
C GLY A 134 1.76 2.25 11.02
N LYS A 135 1.74 1.15 11.79
CA LYS A 135 1.97 1.19 13.25
C LYS A 135 3.36 1.70 13.62
N LEU A 136 4.39 1.33 12.85
CA LEU A 136 5.73 1.90 13.03
C LEU A 136 5.72 3.42 12.80
N ARG A 137 5.16 3.89 11.68
CA ARG A 137 5.06 5.31 11.35
C ARG A 137 4.25 6.10 12.39
N LEU A 138 3.17 5.51 12.90
CA LEU A 138 2.42 6.08 14.03
C LEU A 138 3.30 6.18 15.28
N GLY A 139 4.11 5.16 15.58
CA GLY A 139 5.07 5.18 16.67
C GLY A 139 6.09 6.31 16.54
N GLU A 140 6.66 6.52 15.35
CA GLU A 140 7.59 7.63 15.08
C GLU A 140 6.90 8.98 15.32
N ALA A 141 5.67 9.16 14.82
CA ALA A 141 4.90 10.40 14.98
C ALA A 141 4.52 10.70 16.43
N LEU A 142 4.21 9.67 17.22
CA LEU A 142 3.92 9.79 18.66
C LEU A 142 5.16 10.23 19.44
N ILE A 143 6.32 9.62 19.18
CA ILE A 143 7.60 10.02 19.80
C ILE A 143 7.89 11.49 19.47
N ALA A 144 7.76 11.88 18.20
CA ALA A 144 7.99 13.25 17.77
C ALA A 144 7.01 14.27 18.38
N SER A 145 5.85 13.82 18.86
CA SER A 145 4.82 14.67 19.48
C SER A 145 4.83 14.62 21.01
N GLY A 146 5.80 13.93 21.63
CA GLY A 146 5.97 13.82 23.09
C GLY A 146 5.29 12.62 23.75
N GLU A 147 4.51 11.82 23.02
CA GLU A 147 3.92 10.55 23.51
C GLU A 147 4.93 9.40 23.43
N THR A 148 6.12 9.61 24.00
CA THR A 148 7.32 8.78 23.80
C THR A 148 7.10 7.31 24.15
N GLU A 149 6.56 6.99 25.34
CA GLU A 149 6.42 5.60 25.78
C GLU A 149 5.43 4.81 24.92
N ARG A 150 4.33 5.44 24.51
CA ARG A 150 3.36 4.83 23.60
C ARG A 150 3.97 4.58 22.22
N GLY A 151 4.73 5.54 21.71
CA GLY A 151 5.43 5.38 20.44
C GLY A 151 6.52 4.30 20.47
N LYS A 152 7.31 4.23 21.55
CA LYS A 152 8.31 3.17 21.77
C LYS A 152 7.67 1.78 21.76
N LYS A 153 6.53 1.63 22.45
CA LYS A 153 5.77 0.37 22.47
C LYS A 153 5.36 -0.07 21.06
N LEU A 154 4.76 0.85 20.28
CA LEU A 154 4.35 0.54 18.91
C LEU A 154 5.53 0.14 18.02
N ILE A 155 6.65 0.86 18.09
CA ILE A 155 7.85 0.54 17.32
C ILE A 155 8.33 -0.87 17.67
N LYS A 156 8.47 -1.16 18.96
CA LYS A 156 8.99 -2.45 19.42
C LYS A 156 8.13 -3.64 19.01
N GLU A 157 6.82 -3.54 19.19
CA GLU A 157 5.88 -4.63 18.90
C GLU A 157 5.77 -4.91 17.39
N ASN A 158 5.83 -3.86 16.56
CA ASN A 158 5.57 -3.98 15.13
C ASN A 158 6.84 -4.15 14.29
N PHE A 159 8.01 -3.79 14.81
CA PHE A 159 9.28 -3.94 14.10
C PHE A 159 9.57 -5.40 13.73
N ILE A 160 9.16 -6.38 14.55
CA ILE A 160 9.41 -7.80 14.30
C ILE A 160 8.71 -8.27 13.01
N ILE A 161 7.48 -7.82 12.79
CA ILE A 161 6.61 -8.34 11.72
C ILE A 161 6.42 -7.38 10.53
N ALA A 162 6.89 -6.13 10.65
CA ALA A 162 6.74 -5.14 9.59
C ALA A 162 7.45 -5.56 8.30
N ASN A 163 6.81 -5.30 7.17
CA ASN A 163 7.42 -5.45 5.85
C ASN A 163 8.29 -4.21 5.58
N LEU A 164 9.60 -4.39 5.59
CA LEU A 164 10.56 -3.28 5.49
C LEU A 164 11.45 -3.46 4.26
N THR A 165 11.68 -2.38 3.54
CA THR A 165 12.81 -2.26 2.61
C THR A 165 14.13 -2.24 3.38
N GLY A 166 15.25 -2.48 2.69
CA GLY A 166 16.57 -2.40 3.31
C GLY A 166 16.88 -1.01 3.89
N PHE A 167 16.41 0.05 3.24
CA PHE A 167 16.54 1.43 3.73
C PHE A 167 15.74 1.64 5.03
N GLU A 168 14.47 1.24 5.05
CA GLU A 168 13.62 1.37 6.24
C GLU A 168 14.15 0.53 7.40
N LEU A 169 14.62 -0.69 7.13
CA LEU A 169 15.26 -1.52 8.16
C LEU A 169 16.45 -0.80 8.78
N SER A 170 17.36 -0.26 7.95
CA SER A 170 18.53 0.48 8.43
C SER A 170 18.12 1.73 9.21
N HIS A 171 17.10 2.45 8.75
CA HIS A 171 16.55 3.63 9.43
C HIS A 171 16.07 3.26 10.84
N PHE A 172 15.25 2.22 10.97
CA PHE A 172 14.71 1.82 12.27
C PHE A 172 15.80 1.35 13.23
N ILE A 173 16.73 0.50 12.76
CA ILE A 173 17.84 0.02 13.61
C ILE A 173 18.71 1.18 14.10
N LYS A 174 19.05 2.14 13.21
CA LYS A 174 19.91 3.27 13.54
C LYS A 174 19.23 4.23 14.51
N ASN A 175 18.04 4.70 14.17
CA ASN A 175 17.38 5.80 14.88
C ASN A 175 16.66 5.35 16.15
N TYR A 176 16.36 4.06 16.28
CA TYR A 176 15.63 3.50 17.42
C TYR A 176 16.42 2.39 18.12
N SER A 177 17.76 2.47 18.10
CA SER A 177 18.68 1.52 18.77
C SER A 177 18.47 1.44 20.30
N GLU A 178 17.90 2.48 20.91
CA GLU A 178 17.49 2.47 22.31
C GLU A 178 16.29 1.54 22.56
N ILE A 179 15.45 1.32 21.54
CA ILE A 179 14.19 0.57 21.62
C ILE A 179 14.37 -0.84 21.05
N ILE A 180 14.99 -0.94 19.87
CA ILE A 180 15.24 -2.15 19.10
C ILE A 180 16.61 -2.70 19.53
N LYS A 181 16.59 -3.79 20.29
CA LYS A 181 17.80 -4.45 20.78
C LYS A 181 18.12 -5.70 19.96
N LEU A 182 19.31 -6.27 20.18
CA LEU A 182 19.74 -7.51 19.52
C LEU A 182 18.69 -8.63 19.63
N LYS A 183 18.03 -8.76 20.79
CA LYS A 183 16.95 -9.75 20.99
C LYS A 183 15.77 -9.54 20.05
N ASP A 184 15.45 -8.30 19.69
CA ASP A 184 14.34 -7.97 18.79
C ASP A 184 14.74 -8.23 17.33
N LEU A 185 16.02 -8.04 16.98
CA LEU A 185 16.58 -8.45 15.68
C LEU A 185 16.55 -9.97 15.51
N ILE A 186 16.93 -10.72 16.54
CA ILE A 186 16.87 -12.19 16.54
C ILE A 186 15.43 -12.68 16.35
N ARG A 187 14.47 -12.16 17.12
CA ARG A 187 13.04 -12.49 16.95
C ARG A 187 12.52 -12.18 15.56
N ARG A 188 12.95 -11.05 14.98
CA ARG A 188 12.62 -10.72 13.58
C ARG A 188 13.21 -11.75 12.63
N ALA A 189 14.45 -12.19 12.83
CA ALA A 189 15.07 -13.21 11.99
C ALA A 189 14.32 -14.55 12.05
N GLU A 190 13.98 -15.01 13.25
CA GLU A 190 13.19 -16.23 13.48
C GLU A 190 11.82 -16.13 12.79
N TRP A 191 11.11 -15.02 12.98
CA TRP A 191 9.82 -14.79 12.33
C TRP A 191 9.94 -14.73 10.79
N LEU A 192 10.96 -14.05 10.26
CA LEU A 192 11.19 -13.97 8.82
C LEU A 192 11.53 -15.34 8.21
N ALA A 193 12.28 -16.17 8.93
CA ALA A 193 12.59 -17.53 8.50
C ALA A 193 11.33 -18.41 8.50
N TRP A 194 10.52 -18.33 9.57
CA TRP A 194 9.23 -19.02 9.68
C TRP A 194 8.28 -18.66 8.53
N GLU A 195 8.18 -17.37 8.19
CA GLU A 195 7.31 -16.86 7.12
C GLU A 195 7.91 -17.02 5.71
N ASN A 196 9.06 -17.69 5.57
CA ASN A 196 9.79 -17.87 4.31
C ASN A 196 10.11 -16.54 3.58
N LYS A 197 10.44 -15.48 4.34
CA LYS A 197 10.76 -14.14 3.83
C LYS A 197 12.26 -13.96 3.59
N SER A 198 12.84 -14.86 2.80
CA SER A 198 14.29 -14.94 2.54
C SER A 198 14.95 -13.62 2.10
N GLY A 199 14.25 -12.80 1.30
CA GLY A 199 14.75 -11.49 0.88
C GLY A 199 14.93 -10.51 2.03
N GLN A 200 13.94 -10.40 2.92
CA GLN A 200 14.02 -9.54 4.11
C GLN A 200 14.99 -10.10 5.15
N LEU A 201 15.03 -11.43 5.30
CA LEU A 201 15.98 -12.12 6.19
C LEU A 201 17.42 -11.81 5.77
N ARG A 202 17.72 -11.91 4.46
CA ARG A 202 19.02 -11.54 3.90
C ARG A 202 19.41 -10.09 4.21
N SER A 203 18.46 -9.15 4.11
CA SER A 203 18.71 -7.75 4.48
C SER A 203 18.97 -7.54 5.99
N LEU A 204 18.48 -8.44 6.85
CA LEU A 204 18.69 -8.40 8.30
C LEU A 204 20.02 -9.03 8.73
N MET A 205 20.56 -10.01 7.99
CA MET A 205 21.80 -10.72 8.33
C MET A 205 22.99 -9.84 8.72
N PRO A 206 23.25 -8.67 8.09
CA PRO A 206 24.35 -7.81 8.50
C PRO A 206 24.29 -7.39 9.97
N TYR A 207 23.09 -7.29 10.56
CA TYR A 207 22.84 -6.78 11.90
C TYR A 207 22.80 -7.86 13.00
N LEU A 208 22.94 -9.15 12.65
CA LEU A 208 22.98 -10.24 13.61
C LEU A 208 24.42 -10.59 14.04
N THR A 209 24.58 -11.30 15.16
CA THR A 209 25.88 -11.87 15.56
C THR A 209 26.25 -13.07 14.69
N ARG A 210 27.52 -13.46 14.68
CA ARG A 210 28.03 -14.57 13.86
C ARG A 210 27.27 -15.88 14.10
N ASP A 211 27.00 -16.21 15.36
CA ASP A 211 26.34 -17.46 15.75
C ASP A 211 24.92 -17.55 15.19
N TYR A 212 24.16 -16.44 15.25
CA TYR A 212 22.80 -16.40 14.69
C TYR A 212 22.78 -16.42 13.17
N LYS A 213 23.81 -15.90 12.49
CA LYS A 213 23.92 -16.01 11.03
C LYS A 213 24.11 -17.45 10.57
N ALA A 214 24.73 -18.30 11.39
CA ALA A 214 24.99 -19.70 11.03
C ALA A 214 23.74 -20.60 11.03
N LEU A 215 22.60 -20.10 11.54
CA LEU A 215 21.34 -20.85 11.63
C LEU A 215 20.47 -20.77 10.36
N TYR A 216 20.81 -19.90 9.40
CA TYR A 216 19.98 -19.55 8.24
C TYR A 216 20.78 -19.54 6.94
#